data_AF-A0A6I6XYD3-F1
#
_entry.id   AF-A0A6I6XYD3-F1
#
_cell.length_a   1.000
_cell.length_b   1.000
_cell.length_c   1.000
_cell.angle_alpha   90.00
_cell.angle_beta   90.00
_cell.angle_gamma   90.00
#
_symmetry.space_group_name_H-M   'P 1'
#
loop_
_entity.id
_entity.type
_entity.pdbx_description
1 polymer ?
#
loop_
_entity_poly.entity_id
_entity_poly.type
_entity_poly.pdbx_seq_one_letter_code
_entity_poly.pdbx_strand_id
1 'polypeptide(L)'
;MYRPCTFGIEEEYLLADMASGRVLTTPSLTVARRCREAVGRYYAEEMFRSQIEIASPIFGNLHEARQFFLEYRHRLNTRLAEEGIGLYCAASHPSAPWLRQKARPSPHYRQVFDDYQHVARRSLLNGLHIHVGVPPGCDRMQLINRLLYWLPLLLVLSTSSPFWGGQDTGYMSYRRVICGEWPHMGLPEALPDWTAYERYRALLQRTGALAIDGDFWWAIRPSRRFPTVELRICDACPDLEDALCVAGLFRHLVELNLQPHYDPMPLGRELRWITQENYWRAMRHGRFAEFIGLHDQQPVTAQGWLSQLQERHAIDTVDAERACRHAQHILQAGTSADHQRGLRARSLADGATAAQALQAVTLQVLAQGRGEPITPLTAAGLAIR
;
A
#
# COMPACT_ATOMS: atom_id res chain seq x y z
N MET A 1 -4.99 9.53 30.50
CA MET A 1 -4.35 9.48 29.16
C MET A 1 -4.49 8.08 28.62
N TYR A 2 -5.19 7.92 27.49
CA TYR A 2 -5.25 6.65 26.76
C TYR A 2 -3.85 6.34 26.22
N ARG A 3 -3.37 5.10 26.35
CA ARG A 3 -2.07 4.73 25.76
C ARG A 3 -2.25 4.63 24.24
N PRO A 4 -1.39 5.26 23.44
CA PRO A 4 -1.42 5.10 21.98
C PRO A 4 -1.35 3.63 21.59
N CYS A 5 -2.06 3.26 20.53
CA CYS A 5 -2.06 1.90 19.99
C CYS A 5 -0.68 1.58 19.42
N THR A 6 -0.19 0.36 19.60
CA THR A 6 1.02 -0.08 18.91
C THR A 6 0.73 -0.41 17.45
N PHE A 7 1.72 -0.35 16.57
CA PHE A 7 1.54 -0.67 15.15
C PHE A 7 2.75 -1.42 14.56
N GLY A 8 2.57 -2.05 13.41
CA GLY A 8 3.62 -2.70 12.61
C GLY A 8 3.39 -2.44 11.13
N ILE A 9 4.44 -2.53 10.32
CA ILE A 9 4.44 -2.24 8.89
C ILE A 9 5.09 -3.40 8.14
N GLU A 10 4.50 -3.80 7.02
CA GLU A 10 5.09 -4.71 6.04
C GLU A 10 5.32 -3.94 4.74
N GLU A 11 6.58 -3.91 4.26
CA GLU A 11 6.96 -3.32 2.97
C GLU A 11 7.45 -4.41 2.00
N GLU A 12 6.83 -4.45 0.82
CA GLU A 12 7.20 -5.37 -0.25
C GLU A 12 8.10 -4.69 -1.30
N TYR A 13 9.10 -5.43 -1.79
CA TYR A 13 10.07 -4.94 -2.77
C TYR A 13 10.29 -5.92 -3.90
N LEU A 14 10.35 -5.42 -5.14
CA LEU A 14 10.88 -6.16 -6.27
C LEU A 14 12.39 -5.96 -6.36
N LEU A 15 13.12 -7.03 -6.63
CA LEU A 15 14.55 -7.01 -6.89
C LEU A 15 14.81 -6.73 -8.37
N ALA A 16 15.50 -5.64 -8.67
CA ALA A 16 15.81 -5.25 -10.05
C ALA A 16 17.30 -4.94 -10.23
N ASP A 17 17.80 -5.21 -11.43
CA ASP A 17 19.13 -4.83 -11.86
C ASP A 17 19.24 -3.30 -11.95
N MET A 18 20.23 -2.70 -11.29
CA MET A 18 20.35 -1.24 -11.18
C MET A 18 20.74 -0.55 -12.49
N ALA A 19 21.45 -1.25 -13.37
CA ALA A 19 21.91 -0.67 -14.64
C ALA A 19 20.78 -0.64 -15.68
N SER A 20 20.04 -1.74 -15.83
CA SER A 20 18.98 -1.90 -16.81
C SER A 20 17.59 -1.55 -16.29
N GLY A 21 17.40 -1.55 -14.97
CA GLY A 21 16.08 -1.45 -14.33
C GLY A 21 15.27 -2.74 -14.42
N ARG A 22 15.81 -3.85 -14.94
CA ARG A 22 15.01 -5.07 -15.16
C ARG A 22 14.79 -5.84 -13.86
N VAL A 23 13.53 -6.14 -13.55
CA VAL A 23 13.17 -7.08 -12.46
C VAL A 23 13.79 -8.46 -12.72
N LEU A 24 14.48 -9.00 -11.72
CA LEU A 24 15.10 -10.31 -11.79
C LEU A 24 14.04 -11.40 -11.90
N THR A 25 14.12 -12.28 -12.90
CA THR A 25 13.18 -13.42 -13.00
C THR A 25 13.53 -14.56 -12.03
N THR A 26 14.82 -14.73 -11.73
CA THR A 26 15.32 -15.76 -10.81
C THR A 26 16.55 -15.19 -10.13
N PRO A 27 16.39 -14.54 -8.96
CA PRO A 27 17.53 -14.07 -8.18
C PRO A 27 18.50 -15.21 -7.88
N SER A 28 19.80 -14.92 -7.87
CA SER A 28 20.82 -15.90 -7.52
C SER A 28 20.68 -16.33 -6.06
N LEU A 29 21.21 -17.50 -5.71
CA LEU A 29 21.27 -17.94 -4.31
C LEU A 29 22.04 -16.94 -3.43
N THR A 30 23.06 -16.28 -4.00
CA THR A 30 23.81 -15.22 -3.34
C THR A 30 22.91 -14.02 -3.00
N VAL A 31 22.13 -13.52 -3.97
CA VAL A 31 21.18 -12.42 -3.74
C VAL A 31 20.15 -12.81 -2.70
N ALA A 32 19.53 -13.99 -2.82
CA ALA A 32 18.53 -14.46 -1.87
C ALA A 32 19.10 -14.59 -0.44
N ARG A 33 20.33 -15.12 -0.31
CA ARG A 33 21.04 -15.21 0.97
C ARG A 33 21.32 -13.84 1.56
N ARG A 34 21.85 -12.91 0.75
CA ARG A 34 22.16 -11.53 1.18
C ARG A 34 20.90 -10.81 1.67
N CYS A 35 19.74 -10.97 1.03
CA CYS A 35 18.49 -10.41 1.53
C CYS A 35 18.14 -10.95 2.92
N ARG A 36 18.24 -12.28 3.13
CA ARG A 36 17.96 -12.90 4.44
C ARG A 36 18.94 -12.47 5.51
N GLU A 37 20.23 -12.39 5.20
CA GLU A 37 21.26 -11.93 6.15
C GLU A 37 21.10 -10.44 6.47
N ALA A 38 20.77 -9.62 5.47
CA ALA A 38 20.57 -8.19 5.64
C ALA A 38 19.35 -7.86 6.49
N VAL A 39 18.26 -8.62 6.39
CA VAL A 39 16.99 -8.34 7.09
C VAL A 39 16.82 -9.21 8.35
N GLY A 40 17.43 -10.39 8.40
CA GLY A 40 17.37 -11.30 9.53
C GLY A 40 15.95 -11.79 9.83
N ARG A 41 15.54 -11.69 11.10
CA ARG A 41 14.24 -12.20 11.57
C ARG A 41 13.01 -11.47 11.00
N TYR A 42 13.23 -10.29 10.41
CA TYR A 42 12.17 -9.48 9.81
C TYR A 42 11.97 -9.79 8.32
N TYR A 43 12.77 -10.74 7.77
CA TYR A 43 12.65 -11.17 6.39
C TYR A 43 11.42 -12.06 6.25
N ALA A 44 10.51 -11.66 5.37
CA ALA A 44 9.41 -12.50 4.93
C ALA A 44 9.55 -12.83 3.45
N GLU A 45 9.01 -14.00 3.10
CA GLU A 45 8.95 -14.46 1.73
C GLU A 45 7.66 -13.96 1.07
N GLU A 46 7.74 -13.56 -0.19
CA GLU A 46 6.56 -13.19 -0.99
C GLU A 46 6.35 -14.13 -2.20
N MET A 47 5.19 -14.05 -2.85
CA MET A 47 4.69 -14.87 -3.97
C MET A 47 5.74 -15.16 -5.04
N PHE A 48 6.52 -14.14 -5.41
CA PHE A 48 7.54 -14.26 -6.45
C PHE A 48 8.94 -14.39 -5.88
N ARG A 49 9.79 -15.16 -6.58
CA ARG A 49 11.21 -15.30 -6.22
C ARG A 49 11.94 -13.96 -6.25
N SER A 50 11.51 -13.07 -7.13
CA SER A 50 12.02 -11.72 -7.35
C SER A 50 11.57 -10.71 -6.31
N GLN A 51 10.79 -11.15 -5.32
CA GLN A 51 10.14 -10.27 -4.36
C GLN A 51 10.53 -10.67 -2.94
N ILE A 52 10.69 -9.66 -2.10
CA ILE A 52 10.97 -9.80 -0.67
C ILE A 52 10.04 -8.89 0.12
N GLU A 53 9.79 -9.24 1.37
CA GLU A 53 9.04 -8.42 2.30
C GLU A 53 9.88 -8.17 3.57
N ILE A 54 9.79 -6.95 4.10
CA ILE A 54 10.26 -6.62 5.44
C ILE A 54 9.05 -6.49 6.36
N ALA A 55 8.86 -7.45 7.26
CA ALA A 55 7.85 -7.42 8.30
C ALA A 55 8.45 -6.84 9.59
N SER A 56 8.05 -5.62 9.95
CA SER A 56 8.66 -4.87 11.05
C SER A 56 8.43 -5.49 12.43
N PRO A 57 9.18 -5.08 13.47
CA PRO A 57 8.73 -5.26 14.85
C PRO A 57 7.50 -4.40 15.15
N ILE A 58 7.01 -4.51 16.38
CA ILE A 58 5.92 -3.67 16.89
C ILE A 58 6.51 -2.35 17.39
N PHE A 59 5.95 -1.24 16.93
CA PHE A 59 6.36 0.12 17.26
C PHE A 59 5.38 0.82 18.21
N GLY A 60 5.92 1.71 19.04
CA GLY A 60 5.14 2.64 19.87
C GLY A 60 4.96 4.03 19.25
N ASN A 61 5.81 4.42 18.28
CA ASN A 61 5.76 5.74 17.63
C ASN A 61 6.39 5.72 16.22
N LEU A 62 6.10 6.75 15.42
CA LEU A 62 6.64 6.89 14.06
C LEU A 62 8.17 7.11 14.02
N HIS A 63 8.78 7.60 15.11
CA HIS A 63 10.23 7.74 15.17
C HIS A 63 10.94 6.38 15.16
N GLU A 64 10.47 5.42 15.98
CA GLU A 64 10.97 4.04 16.00
C GLU A 64 10.81 3.37 14.63
N ALA A 65 9.63 3.50 14.02
CA ALA A 65 9.37 2.95 12.68
C ALA A 65 10.32 3.54 11.64
N ARG A 66 10.53 4.87 11.67
CA ARG A 66 11.46 5.54 10.77
C ARG A 66 12.89 5.03 10.91
N GLN A 67 13.41 4.94 12.14
CA GLN A 67 14.78 4.48 12.37
C GLN A 67 14.96 3.04 11.86
N PHE A 68 13.97 2.18 12.14
CA PHE A 68 13.97 0.81 11.64
C PHE A 68 14.04 0.76 10.12
N PHE A 69 13.12 1.40 9.39
CA PHE A 69 13.12 1.29 7.94
C PHE A 69 14.32 1.99 7.29
N LEU A 70 14.84 3.09 7.85
CA LEU A 70 16.09 3.67 7.39
C LEU A 70 17.25 2.67 7.49
N GLU A 71 17.39 2.01 8.64
CA GLU A 71 18.45 1.01 8.86
C GLU A 71 18.30 -0.17 7.89
N TYR A 72 17.12 -0.76 7.80
CA TYR A 72 16.92 -2.00 7.04
C TYR A 72 16.89 -1.79 5.52
N ARG A 73 16.34 -0.67 5.04
CA ARG A 73 16.48 -0.27 3.62
C ARG A 73 17.95 0.00 3.29
N HIS A 74 18.69 0.70 4.15
CA HIS A 74 20.12 0.94 3.94
C HIS A 74 20.92 -0.36 3.89
N ARG A 75 20.74 -1.25 4.89
CA ARG A 75 21.41 -2.55 4.95
C ARG A 75 21.18 -3.38 3.68
N LEU A 76 19.94 -3.47 3.21
CA LEU A 76 19.63 -4.19 1.97
C LEU A 76 20.32 -3.57 0.76
N ASN A 77 20.18 -2.25 0.57
CA ASN A 77 20.82 -1.57 -0.55
C ASN A 77 22.34 -1.76 -0.56
N THR A 78 23.00 -1.59 0.58
CA THR A 78 24.45 -1.80 0.70
C THR A 78 24.84 -3.24 0.37
N ARG A 79 24.12 -4.24 0.89
CA ARG A 79 24.44 -5.64 0.66
C ARG A 79 24.17 -6.10 -0.77
N LEU A 80 23.17 -5.52 -1.43
CA LEU A 80 22.77 -5.87 -2.80
C LEU A 80 23.51 -5.07 -3.87
N ALA A 81 24.08 -3.91 -3.52
CA ALA A 81 24.90 -3.11 -4.43
C ALA A 81 26.11 -3.89 -4.98
N GLU A 82 26.71 -4.78 -4.17
CA GLU A 82 27.80 -5.68 -4.59
C GLU A 82 27.40 -6.60 -5.76
N GLU A 83 26.11 -6.88 -5.91
CA GLU A 83 25.54 -7.73 -6.96
C GLU A 83 24.89 -6.91 -8.08
N GLY A 84 24.98 -5.58 -8.04
CA GLY A 84 24.32 -4.69 -9.00
C GLY A 84 22.79 -4.64 -8.85
N ILE A 85 22.24 -5.08 -7.72
CA ILE A 85 20.79 -5.19 -7.49
C ILE A 85 20.29 -4.07 -6.57
N GLY A 86 19.13 -3.51 -6.93
CA GLY A 86 18.42 -2.50 -6.14
C GLY A 86 17.02 -2.93 -5.74
N LEU A 87 16.44 -2.17 -4.81
CA LEU A 87 15.07 -2.35 -4.31
C LEU A 87 14.09 -1.46 -5.07
N TYR A 88 13.13 -2.06 -5.76
CA TYR A 88 12.03 -1.36 -6.41
C TYR A 88 10.79 -1.41 -5.50
N CYS A 89 10.43 -0.27 -4.91
CA CYS A 89 9.42 -0.14 -3.84
C CYS A 89 8.13 0.58 -4.29
N ALA A 90 7.85 0.63 -5.60
CA ALA A 90 6.54 1.05 -6.09
C ALA A 90 5.63 -0.15 -6.35
N ALA A 91 4.33 0.08 -6.37
CA ALA A 91 3.32 -0.97 -6.38
C ALA A 91 3.29 -1.80 -7.66
N SER A 92 3.71 -1.25 -8.80
CA SER A 92 3.91 -2.01 -10.04
C SER A 92 5.18 -1.58 -10.76
N HIS A 93 5.88 -2.54 -11.36
CA HIS A 93 7.00 -2.22 -12.23
C HIS A 93 6.52 -1.86 -13.65
N PRO A 94 7.00 -0.78 -14.30
CA PRO A 94 6.37 -0.26 -15.51
C PRO A 94 6.35 -1.23 -16.70
N SER A 95 7.41 -2.02 -16.86
CA SER A 95 7.64 -2.89 -18.02
C SER A 95 8.07 -4.31 -17.67
N ALA A 96 7.83 -4.77 -16.43
CA ALA A 96 8.30 -6.08 -16.02
C ALA A 96 7.61 -7.18 -16.84
N PRO A 97 8.34 -8.20 -17.34
CA PRO A 97 7.74 -9.31 -18.06
C PRO A 97 7.07 -10.27 -17.07
N TRP A 98 5.94 -9.87 -16.50
CA TRP A 98 5.23 -10.56 -15.42
C TRP A 98 4.94 -12.04 -15.72
N LEU A 99 4.59 -12.39 -16.98
CA LEU A 99 4.40 -13.78 -17.41
C LEU A 99 5.65 -14.67 -17.27
N ARG A 100 6.84 -14.08 -17.26
CA ARG A 100 8.10 -14.81 -17.11
C ARG A 100 8.51 -14.98 -15.64
N GLN A 101 7.88 -14.26 -14.72
CA GLN A 101 8.24 -14.30 -13.30
C GLN A 101 7.91 -15.66 -12.69
N LYS A 102 8.78 -16.11 -11.78
CA LYS A 102 8.66 -17.43 -11.18
C LYS A 102 8.05 -17.34 -9.79
N ALA A 103 7.03 -18.14 -9.56
CA ALA A 103 6.52 -18.41 -8.24
C ALA A 103 7.63 -18.92 -7.31
N ARG A 104 7.53 -18.53 -6.05
CA ARG A 104 8.36 -19.08 -5.00
C ARG A 104 8.08 -20.58 -4.83
N PRO A 105 9.11 -21.42 -4.68
CA PRO A 105 8.93 -22.87 -4.58
C PRO A 105 8.44 -23.33 -3.19
N SER A 106 7.65 -22.52 -2.47
CA SER A 106 7.02 -22.94 -1.23
C SER A 106 5.74 -23.73 -1.54
N PRO A 107 5.31 -24.69 -0.68
CA PRO A 107 4.03 -25.37 -0.86
C PRO A 107 2.85 -24.41 -0.94
N HIS A 108 2.81 -23.41 -0.05
CA HIS A 108 1.75 -22.40 0.00
C HIS A 108 1.62 -21.62 -1.32
N TYR A 109 2.71 -21.04 -1.84
CA TYR A 109 2.63 -20.26 -3.07
C TYR A 109 2.41 -21.11 -4.32
N ARG A 110 2.88 -22.36 -4.35
CA ARG A 110 2.53 -23.28 -5.44
C ARG A 110 1.02 -23.48 -5.53
N GLN A 111 0.39 -23.78 -4.39
CA GLN A 111 -1.06 -23.92 -4.31
C GLN A 111 -1.78 -22.65 -4.76
N VAL A 112 -1.35 -21.47 -4.32
CA VAL A 112 -1.94 -20.19 -4.78
C VAL A 112 -1.85 -20.03 -6.30
N PHE A 113 -0.73 -20.38 -6.93
CA PHE A 113 -0.60 -20.27 -8.40
C PHE A 113 -1.43 -21.31 -9.15
N ASP A 114 -1.64 -22.48 -8.54
CA ASP A 114 -2.47 -23.55 -9.09
C ASP A 114 -3.97 -23.24 -8.93
N ASP A 115 -4.39 -22.62 -7.83
CA ASP A 115 -5.78 -22.29 -7.57
C ASP A 115 -6.25 -21.08 -8.41
N TYR A 116 -5.44 -20.03 -8.50
CA TYR A 116 -5.84 -18.74 -9.11
C TYR A 116 -5.24 -18.47 -10.49
N GLN A 117 -4.40 -19.37 -10.97
CA GLN A 117 -3.88 -19.38 -12.33
C GLN A 117 -3.34 -18.02 -12.84
N HIS A 118 -3.95 -17.43 -13.85
CA HIS A 118 -3.48 -16.18 -14.46
C HIS A 118 -3.58 -14.99 -13.50
N VAL A 119 -4.55 -15.00 -12.59
CA VAL A 119 -4.73 -13.94 -11.58
C VAL A 119 -3.50 -13.89 -10.67
N ALA A 120 -3.03 -15.04 -10.19
CA ALA A 120 -1.78 -15.15 -9.43
C ALA A 120 -0.56 -14.71 -10.25
N ARG A 121 -0.42 -15.18 -11.49
CA ARG A 121 0.73 -14.86 -12.36
C ARG A 121 0.85 -13.37 -12.67
N ARG A 122 -0.27 -12.65 -12.76
CA ARG A 122 -0.30 -11.20 -13.04
C ARG A 122 -0.06 -10.34 -11.80
N SER A 123 -0.04 -10.92 -10.61
CA SER A 123 0.03 -10.19 -9.34
C SER A 123 1.47 -9.87 -8.89
N LEU A 124 2.35 -9.54 -9.84
CA LEU A 124 3.70 -9.04 -9.55
C LEU A 124 3.61 -7.60 -9.04
N LEU A 125 3.17 -7.44 -7.79
CA LEU A 125 2.74 -6.18 -7.19
C LEU A 125 3.34 -6.04 -5.80
N ASN A 126 3.73 -4.83 -5.42
CA ASN A 126 4.14 -4.52 -4.05
C ASN A 126 3.03 -3.79 -3.29
N GLY A 127 2.72 -4.23 -2.07
CA GLY A 127 1.87 -3.56 -1.11
C GLY A 127 2.62 -2.81 0.00
N LEU A 128 1.88 -1.94 0.67
CA LEU A 128 2.19 -1.45 2.02
C LEU A 128 1.09 -1.97 2.95
N HIS A 129 1.44 -2.80 3.93
CA HIS A 129 0.49 -3.28 4.93
C HIS A 129 0.80 -2.67 6.29
N ILE A 130 -0.24 -2.24 7.01
CA ILE A 130 -0.09 -1.62 8.32
C ILE A 130 -1.02 -2.32 9.31
N HIS A 131 -0.44 -2.86 10.37
CA HIS A 131 -1.15 -3.44 11.49
C HIS A 131 -1.28 -2.41 12.61
N VAL A 132 -2.48 -2.22 13.16
CA VAL A 132 -2.68 -1.43 14.39
C VAL A 132 -3.32 -2.30 15.45
N GLY A 133 -2.69 -2.35 16.63
CA GLY A 133 -3.13 -3.11 17.79
C GLY A 133 -4.49 -2.63 18.28
N VAL A 134 -5.39 -3.59 18.53
CA VAL A 134 -6.74 -3.34 19.04
C VAL A 134 -6.84 -3.91 20.46
N PRO A 135 -7.28 -3.11 21.46
CA PRO A 135 -7.42 -3.60 22.82
C PRO A 135 -8.40 -4.78 22.94
N PRO A 136 -8.23 -5.66 23.94
CA PRO A 136 -9.19 -6.71 24.25
C PRO A 136 -10.59 -6.13 24.49
N GLY A 137 -11.62 -6.83 24.01
CA GLY A 137 -13.03 -6.42 24.16
C GLY A 137 -13.55 -5.48 23.08
N CYS A 138 -12.70 -4.91 22.24
CA CYS A 138 -13.13 -4.12 21.08
C CYS A 138 -13.52 -5.03 19.91
N ASP A 139 -14.71 -4.81 19.34
CA ASP A 139 -15.15 -5.49 18.12
C ASP A 139 -14.39 -4.94 16.90
N ARG A 140 -13.48 -5.75 16.37
CA ARG A 140 -12.64 -5.38 15.21
C ARG A 140 -13.44 -5.19 13.92
N MET A 141 -14.57 -5.87 13.77
CA MET A 141 -15.40 -5.73 12.58
C MET A 141 -16.18 -4.42 12.63
N GLN A 142 -16.73 -4.05 13.79
CA GLN A 142 -17.34 -2.74 13.98
C GLN A 142 -16.33 -1.60 13.79
N LEU A 143 -15.11 -1.76 14.31
CA LEU A 143 -14.02 -0.80 14.08
C LEU A 143 -13.74 -0.64 12.58
N ILE A 144 -13.58 -1.75 11.84
CA ILE A 144 -13.39 -1.73 10.39
C ILE A 144 -14.51 -0.97 9.68
N ASN A 145 -15.78 -1.23 10.03
CA ASN A 145 -16.92 -0.55 9.41
C ASN A 145 -16.84 0.98 9.56
N ARG A 146 -16.35 1.48 10.71
CA ARG A 146 -16.18 2.92 10.95
C ARG A 146 -15.01 3.53 10.17
N LEU A 147 -14.02 2.72 9.79
CA LEU A 147 -12.84 3.16 9.05
C LEU A 147 -13.04 3.16 7.53
N LEU A 148 -14.03 2.43 7.01
CA LEU A 148 -14.21 2.18 5.57
C LEU A 148 -14.17 3.45 4.72
N TYR A 149 -14.88 4.49 5.14
CA TYR A 149 -14.98 5.75 4.40
C TYR A 149 -13.62 6.39 4.12
N TRP A 150 -12.69 6.29 5.06
CA TRP A 150 -11.38 6.95 4.99
C TRP A 150 -10.32 6.14 4.23
N LEU A 151 -10.56 4.86 3.95
CA LEU A 151 -9.57 4.00 3.28
C LEU A 151 -9.16 4.52 1.89
N PRO A 152 -10.06 5.02 1.03
CA PRO A 152 -9.65 5.54 -0.27
C PRO A 152 -8.75 6.78 -0.18
N LEU A 153 -8.86 7.60 0.88
CA LEU A 153 -7.93 8.71 1.09
C LEU A 153 -6.50 8.20 1.35
N LEU A 154 -6.35 7.13 2.15
CA LEU A 154 -5.05 6.48 2.36
C LEU A 154 -4.50 5.87 1.06
N LEU A 155 -5.37 5.34 0.20
CA LEU A 155 -4.98 4.90 -1.13
C LEU A 155 -4.46 6.06 -1.99
N VAL A 156 -5.19 7.18 -2.04
CA VAL A 156 -4.77 8.40 -2.79
C VAL A 156 -3.34 8.78 -2.41
N LEU A 157 -3.04 8.85 -1.11
CA LEU A 157 -1.71 9.24 -0.62
C LEU A 157 -0.60 8.26 -1.02
N SER A 158 -0.93 6.98 -1.22
CA SER A 158 0.05 5.93 -1.51
C SER A 158 0.25 5.63 -3.00
N THR A 159 -0.57 6.18 -3.91
CA THR A 159 -0.60 5.74 -5.31
C THR A 159 0.79 5.74 -5.98
N SER A 160 1.20 4.60 -6.55
CA SER A 160 2.54 4.42 -7.11
C SER A 160 2.60 3.45 -8.30
N SER A 161 1.45 3.06 -8.87
CA SER A 161 1.38 2.07 -9.95
C SER A 161 0.68 2.58 -11.22
N PRO A 162 1.15 3.65 -11.88
CA PRO A 162 0.50 4.16 -13.09
C PRO A 162 0.79 3.35 -14.36
N PHE A 163 1.86 2.55 -14.37
CA PHE A 163 2.33 1.82 -15.54
C PHE A 163 2.24 0.30 -15.37
N TRP A 164 1.94 -0.38 -16.47
CA TRP A 164 1.94 -1.85 -16.53
C TRP A 164 2.21 -2.32 -17.96
N GLY A 165 2.99 -3.39 -18.13
CA GLY A 165 3.22 -4.00 -19.44
C GLY A 165 3.85 -3.06 -20.48
N GLY A 166 4.58 -2.03 -20.05
CA GLY A 166 5.18 -1.02 -20.92
C GLY A 166 4.23 0.10 -21.34
N GLN A 167 3.06 0.21 -20.71
CA GLN A 167 2.03 1.18 -21.08
C GLN A 167 1.58 2.02 -19.88
N ASP A 168 1.12 3.23 -20.16
CA ASP A 168 0.30 4.00 -19.23
C ASP A 168 -1.07 3.34 -19.14
N THR A 169 -1.45 2.96 -17.93
CA THR A 169 -2.69 2.22 -17.69
C THR A 169 -3.91 3.14 -17.64
N GLY A 170 -3.68 4.45 -17.51
CA GLY A 170 -4.71 5.42 -17.15
C GLY A 170 -5.07 5.40 -15.66
N TYR A 171 -4.53 4.51 -14.83
CA TYR A 171 -4.77 4.52 -13.38
C TYR A 171 -3.62 5.19 -12.62
N MET A 172 -3.89 5.61 -11.39
CA MET A 172 -2.87 6.04 -10.42
C MET A 172 -2.44 4.87 -9.52
N SER A 173 -3.39 3.98 -9.21
CA SER A 173 -3.11 2.66 -8.62
C SER A 173 -3.66 1.54 -9.52
N TYR A 174 -2.84 1.06 -10.45
CA TYR A 174 -3.17 -0.12 -11.24
C TYR A 174 -3.05 -1.42 -10.43
N ARG A 175 -2.26 -1.43 -9.34
CA ARG A 175 -2.23 -2.54 -8.38
C ARG A 175 -3.63 -2.91 -7.94
N ARG A 176 -4.45 -1.91 -7.58
CA ARG A 176 -5.81 -2.17 -7.10
C ARG A 176 -6.79 -2.64 -8.18
N VAL A 177 -6.51 -2.35 -9.45
CA VAL A 177 -7.23 -2.95 -10.60
C VAL A 177 -6.92 -4.44 -10.69
N ILE A 178 -5.63 -4.83 -10.66
CA ILE A 178 -5.24 -6.25 -10.69
C ILE A 178 -5.75 -6.99 -9.45
N CYS A 179 -5.67 -6.36 -8.27
CA CYS A 179 -6.23 -6.92 -7.04
C CYS A 179 -7.72 -7.23 -7.16
N GLY A 180 -8.49 -6.43 -7.90
CA GLY A 180 -9.94 -6.63 -8.07
C GLY A 180 -10.34 -7.90 -8.83
N GLU A 181 -9.41 -8.59 -9.49
CA GLU A 181 -9.67 -9.89 -10.12
C GLU A 181 -9.53 -11.08 -9.16
N TRP A 182 -8.96 -10.87 -7.97
CA TRP A 182 -8.89 -11.91 -6.97
C TRP A 182 -10.23 -12.05 -6.24
N PRO A 183 -10.66 -13.28 -5.94
CA PRO A 183 -11.82 -13.47 -5.08
C PRO A 183 -11.53 -12.87 -3.70
N HIS A 184 -12.51 -12.15 -3.17
CA HIS A 184 -12.44 -11.54 -1.83
C HIS A 184 -11.28 -10.55 -1.64
N MET A 185 -10.77 -9.94 -2.72
CA MET A 185 -9.75 -8.88 -2.65
C MET A 185 -10.34 -7.52 -3.04
N GLY A 186 -10.87 -6.81 -2.04
CA GLY A 186 -11.61 -5.56 -2.24
C GLY A 186 -12.03 -4.95 -0.93
N LEU A 187 -13.02 -4.04 -0.94
CA LEU A 187 -13.61 -3.57 0.31
C LEU A 187 -14.26 -4.74 1.06
N PRO A 188 -14.19 -4.77 2.41
CA PRO A 188 -14.83 -5.81 3.22
C PRO A 188 -16.32 -5.99 2.94
N GLU A 189 -16.84 -7.16 3.28
CA GLU A 189 -18.28 -7.41 3.30
C GLU A 189 -18.99 -6.58 4.38
N ALA A 190 -20.29 -6.32 4.20
CA ALA A 190 -21.11 -5.50 5.11
C ALA A 190 -21.53 -6.27 6.38
N LEU A 191 -20.54 -6.77 7.13
CA LEU A 191 -20.75 -7.57 8.33
C LEU A 191 -20.88 -6.63 9.53
N PRO A 192 -21.99 -6.67 10.30
CA PRO A 192 -22.24 -5.69 11.36
C PRO A 192 -21.29 -5.80 12.55
N ASP A 193 -20.82 -7.00 12.87
CA ASP A 193 -20.07 -7.30 14.09
C ASP A 193 -19.15 -8.53 13.94
N TRP A 194 -18.38 -8.82 14.99
CA TRP A 194 -17.48 -9.96 15.05
C TRP A 194 -18.20 -11.30 14.85
N THR A 195 -19.40 -11.45 15.40
CA THR A 195 -20.17 -12.69 15.28
C THR A 195 -20.57 -12.96 13.83
N ALA A 196 -20.98 -11.92 13.09
CA ALA A 196 -21.27 -12.02 11.67
C ALA A 196 -20.02 -12.35 10.85
N TYR A 197 -18.88 -11.77 11.20
CA TYR A 197 -17.58 -12.13 10.62
C TYR A 197 -17.24 -13.61 10.81
N GLU A 198 -17.36 -14.14 12.03
CA GLU A 198 -17.09 -15.55 12.31
C GLU A 198 -18.05 -16.49 11.58
N ARG A 199 -19.34 -16.15 11.53
CA ARG A 199 -20.32 -16.93 10.76
C ARG A 199 -20.00 -16.96 9.27
N TYR A 200 -19.64 -15.81 8.68
CA TYR A 200 -19.26 -15.72 7.27
C TYR A 200 -17.98 -16.51 6.97
N ARG A 201 -16.96 -16.39 7.83
CA ARG A 201 -15.73 -17.17 7.72
C ARG A 201 -16.00 -18.67 7.83
N ALA A 202 -16.76 -19.11 8.84
CA ALA A 202 -17.11 -20.51 9.04
C ALA A 202 -17.88 -21.10 7.85
N LEU A 203 -18.79 -20.31 7.24
CA LEU A 203 -19.49 -20.69 6.02
C LEU A 203 -18.49 -21.03 4.90
N LEU A 204 -17.59 -20.11 4.57
CA LEU A 204 -16.64 -20.29 3.48
C LEU A 204 -15.65 -21.43 3.74
N GLN A 205 -15.27 -21.63 5.01
CA GLN A 205 -14.42 -22.75 5.40
C GLN A 205 -15.11 -24.09 5.25
N ARG A 206 -16.37 -24.22 5.72
CA ARG A 206 -17.11 -25.48 5.59
C ARG A 206 -17.39 -25.85 4.14
N THR A 207 -17.51 -24.87 3.24
CA THR A 207 -17.73 -25.09 1.81
C THR A 207 -16.44 -25.22 1.00
N GLY A 208 -15.27 -25.12 1.63
CA GLY A 208 -13.97 -25.20 0.95
C GLY A 208 -13.61 -23.97 0.12
N ALA A 209 -14.36 -22.87 0.24
CA ALA A 209 -14.08 -21.61 -0.45
C ALA A 209 -12.96 -20.80 0.23
N LEU A 210 -12.67 -21.09 1.50
CA LEU A 210 -11.57 -20.51 2.26
C LEU A 210 -10.84 -21.62 3.02
N ALA A 211 -9.51 -21.64 2.97
CA ALA A 211 -8.71 -22.57 3.77
C ALA A 211 -8.92 -22.36 5.28
N ILE A 212 -8.66 -23.38 6.09
CA ILE A 212 -8.82 -23.32 7.56
C ILE A 212 -7.94 -22.21 8.16
N ASP A 213 -6.71 -22.11 7.67
CA ASP A 213 -5.71 -21.10 8.01
C ASP A 213 -5.72 -19.89 7.06
N GLY A 214 -6.63 -19.86 6.10
CA GLY A 214 -6.82 -18.79 5.15
C GLY A 214 -7.38 -17.52 5.79
N ASP A 215 -7.03 -16.39 5.17
CA ASP A 215 -7.51 -15.05 5.51
C ASP A 215 -8.14 -14.37 4.30
N PHE A 216 -9.03 -13.42 4.57
CA PHE A 216 -9.59 -12.56 3.52
C PHE A 216 -8.53 -11.60 3.01
N TRP A 217 -8.48 -11.36 1.70
CA TRP A 217 -7.59 -10.37 1.09
C TRP A 217 -8.23 -8.98 0.98
N TRP A 218 -9.08 -8.63 1.93
CA TRP A 218 -9.75 -7.33 1.96
C TRP A 218 -8.77 -6.16 2.10
N ALA A 219 -9.20 -4.99 1.63
CA ALA A 219 -8.52 -3.70 1.71
C ALA A 219 -8.21 -3.27 3.15
N ILE A 220 -9.01 -3.75 4.10
CA ILE A 220 -8.71 -3.77 5.54
C ILE A 220 -9.30 -5.06 6.11
N ARG A 221 -8.66 -5.69 7.10
CA ARG A 221 -9.18 -6.91 7.72
C ARG A 221 -8.83 -7.02 9.20
N PRO A 222 -9.58 -7.82 9.98
CA PRO A 222 -9.06 -8.31 11.24
C PRO A 222 -7.90 -9.25 10.95
N SER A 223 -6.75 -9.04 11.59
CA SER A 223 -5.66 -10.01 11.48
C SER A 223 -6.03 -11.29 12.22
N ARG A 224 -5.86 -12.45 11.59
CA ARG A 224 -6.04 -13.74 12.26
C ARG A 224 -4.91 -14.04 13.23
N ARG A 225 -3.68 -13.67 12.87
CA ARG A 225 -2.47 -13.98 13.64
C ARG A 225 -2.25 -13.01 14.81
N PHE A 226 -2.65 -11.75 14.65
CA PHE A 226 -2.39 -10.70 15.62
C PHE A 226 -3.70 -10.05 16.08
N PRO A 227 -3.77 -9.53 17.32
CA PRO A 227 -4.92 -8.76 17.81
C PRO A 227 -4.93 -7.35 17.21
N THR A 228 -4.94 -7.26 15.88
CA THR A 228 -4.84 -6.02 15.12
C THR A 228 -5.96 -5.92 14.09
N VAL A 229 -6.19 -4.70 13.61
CA VAL A 229 -6.74 -4.47 12.27
C VAL A 229 -5.58 -4.19 11.32
N GLU A 230 -5.68 -4.70 10.10
CA GLU A 230 -4.61 -4.69 9.10
C GLU A 230 -5.09 -3.97 7.84
N LEU A 231 -4.48 -2.84 7.53
CA LEU A 231 -4.69 -2.08 6.31
C LEU A 231 -3.90 -2.71 5.15
N ARG A 232 -4.55 -2.97 4.02
CA ARG A 232 -3.93 -3.59 2.83
C ARG A 232 -4.26 -2.89 1.51
N ILE A 233 -5.02 -1.80 1.58
CA ILE A 233 -5.46 -1.03 0.42
C ILE A 233 -4.30 -0.30 -0.27
N CYS A 234 -3.27 0.08 0.48
CA CYS A 234 -2.24 0.98 0.00
C CYS A 234 -1.30 0.32 -1.01
N ASP A 235 -0.87 1.14 -1.96
CA ASP A 235 0.27 0.86 -2.82
C ASP A 235 1.57 0.95 -1.98
N ALA A 236 2.63 0.25 -2.39
CA ALA A 236 3.95 0.46 -1.80
C ALA A 236 4.47 1.87 -2.11
N CYS A 237 5.14 2.50 -1.13
CA CYS A 237 5.68 3.85 -1.27
C CYS A 237 7.21 3.82 -1.43
N PRO A 238 7.76 4.31 -2.56
CA PRO A 238 9.20 4.44 -2.72
C PRO A 238 9.83 5.36 -1.68
N ASP A 239 9.18 6.49 -1.38
CA ASP A 239 9.57 7.39 -0.31
C ASP A 239 9.13 6.84 1.05
N LEU A 240 10.05 6.82 2.01
CA LEU A 240 9.77 6.29 3.35
C LEU A 240 8.84 7.22 4.16
N GLU A 241 8.97 8.53 4.00
CA GLU A 241 8.11 9.49 4.72
C GLU A 241 6.66 9.37 4.26
N ASP A 242 6.43 9.05 2.97
CA ASP A 242 5.09 8.73 2.45
C ASP A 242 4.49 7.48 3.12
N ALA A 243 5.27 6.41 3.27
CA ALA A 243 4.83 5.20 3.97
C ALA A 243 4.50 5.48 5.46
N LEU A 244 5.35 6.25 6.13
CA LEU A 244 5.16 6.63 7.54
C LEU A 244 3.95 7.55 7.74
N CYS A 245 3.68 8.43 6.78
CA CYS A 245 2.49 9.27 6.76
C CYS A 245 1.22 8.42 6.73
N VAL A 246 1.14 7.45 5.81
CA VAL A 246 -0.01 6.53 5.72
C VAL A 246 -0.17 5.72 7.01
N ALA A 247 0.93 5.19 7.56
CA ALA A 247 0.91 4.44 8.82
C ALA A 247 0.43 5.31 10.00
N GLY A 248 0.91 6.54 10.11
CA GLY A 248 0.51 7.50 11.13
C GLY A 248 -0.96 7.88 11.06
N LEU A 249 -1.46 8.20 9.86
CA LEU A 249 -2.88 8.50 9.64
C LEU A 249 -3.78 7.31 9.97
N PHE A 250 -3.41 6.11 9.51
CA PHE A 250 -4.20 4.91 9.79
C PHE A 250 -4.26 4.59 11.28
N ARG A 251 -3.11 4.67 11.97
CA ARG A 251 -3.03 4.51 13.42
C ARG A 251 -3.91 5.54 14.14
N HIS A 252 -3.83 6.81 13.75
CA HIS A 252 -4.63 7.87 14.33
C HIS A 252 -6.14 7.60 14.15
N LEU A 253 -6.56 7.23 12.93
CA LEU A 253 -7.94 6.84 12.65
C LEU A 253 -8.42 5.70 13.54
N VAL A 254 -7.59 4.67 13.74
CA VAL A 254 -7.92 3.55 14.64
C VAL A 254 -8.07 4.04 16.08
N GLU A 255 -7.11 4.82 16.59
CA GLU A 255 -7.13 5.35 17.96
C GLU A 255 -8.38 6.19 18.24
N LEU A 256 -8.77 7.06 17.31
CA LEU A 256 -9.99 7.88 17.41
C LEU A 256 -11.25 7.03 17.48
N ASN A 257 -11.35 6.01 16.62
CA ASN A 257 -12.52 5.14 16.54
C ASN A 257 -12.63 4.14 17.73
N LEU A 258 -11.59 4.06 18.56
CA LEU A 258 -11.57 3.31 19.82
C LEU A 258 -11.97 4.15 21.04
N GLN A 259 -12.11 5.48 20.92
CA GLN A 259 -12.46 6.34 22.04
C GLN A 259 -13.93 6.13 22.47
N PRO A 260 -14.24 6.08 23.79
CA PRO A 260 -15.60 5.80 24.29
C PRO A 260 -16.68 6.81 23.86
N HIS A 261 -16.29 8.05 23.57
CA HIS A 261 -17.21 9.14 23.18
C HIS A 261 -17.13 9.48 21.70
N TYR A 262 -16.48 8.62 20.90
CA TYR A 262 -16.44 8.82 19.47
C TYR A 262 -17.85 8.71 18.89
N ASP A 263 -18.29 9.75 18.18
CA ASP A 263 -19.50 9.74 17.38
C ASP A 263 -19.19 9.05 16.03
N PRO A 264 -19.54 7.76 15.86
CA PRO A 264 -19.25 7.09 14.60
C PRO A 264 -20.12 7.67 13.50
N MET A 265 -19.55 7.77 12.30
CA MET A 265 -20.36 8.05 11.12
C MET A 265 -21.51 7.03 11.05
N PRO A 266 -22.74 7.45 10.67
CA PRO A 266 -23.84 6.53 10.50
C PRO A 266 -23.45 5.39 9.56
N LEU A 267 -23.31 4.20 10.13
CA LEU A 267 -22.98 3.00 9.37
C LEU A 267 -24.21 2.61 8.56
N GLY A 268 -24.13 2.75 7.24
CA GLY A 268 -25.27 2.53 6.37
C GLY A 268 -24.87 2.06 4.97
N ARG A 269 -25.88 1.59 4.24
CA ARG A 269 -25.72 1.17 2.84
C ARG A 269 -25.21 2.29 1.94
N GLU A 270 -25.66 3.52 2.21
CA GLU A 270 -25.23 4.73 1.49
C GLU A 270 -23.75 5.02 1.67
N LEU A 271 -23.23 4.93 2.90
CA LEU A 271 -21.81 5.14 3.17
C LEU A 271 -20.93 4.13 2.42
N ARG A 272 -21.43 2.90 2.22
CA ARG A 272 -20.75 1.89 1.40
C ARG A 272 -20.75 2.23 -0.08
N TRP A 273 -21.86 2.74 -0.62
CA TRP A 273 -21.90 3.23 -2.01
C TRP A 273 -20.89 4.35 -2.21
N ILE A 274 -20.86 5.30 -1.29
CA ILE A 274 -19.89 6.41 -1.29
C ILE A 274 -18.45 5.88 -1.24
N THR A 275 -18.17 4.94 -0.33
CA THR A 275 -16.83 4.37 -0.18
C THR A 275 -16.40 3.62 -1.45
N GLN A 276 -17.31 2.87 -2.08
CA GLN A 276 -17.04 2.15 -3.31
C GLN A 276 -16.75 3.09 -4.48
N GLU A 277 -17.50 4.19 -4.59
CA GLU A 277 -17.30 5.23 -5.60
C GLU A 277 -15.96 5.95 -5.37
N ASN A 278 -15.70 6.42 -4.14
CA ASN A 278 -14.45 7.08 -3.78
C ASN A 278 -13.24 6.14 -3.94
N TYR A 279 -13.39 4.84 -3.71
CA TYR A 279 -12.35 3.84 -3.98
C TYR A 279 -12.01 3.77 -5.47
N TRP A 280 -13.01 3.71 -6.35
CA TRP A 280 -12.77 3.76 -7.79
C TRP A 280 -12.10 5.07 -8.23
N ARG A 281 -12.59 6.22 -7.75
CA ARG A 281 -12.01 7.54 -8.05
C ARG A 281 -10.56 7.67 -7.57
N ALA A 282 -10.26 7.16 -6.37
CA ALA A 282 -8.91 7.12 -5.82
C ALA A 282 -7.97 6.29 -6.70
N MET A 283 -8.39 5.09 -7.11
CA MET A 283 -7.59 4.22 -7.99
C MET A 283 -7.33 4.88 -9.35
N ARG A 284 -8.36 5.46 -9.96
CA ARG A 284 -8.31 5.96 -11.35
C ARG A 284 -7.66 7.34 -11.46
N HIS A 285 -7.96 8.25 -10.55
CA HIS A 285 -7.61 9.67 -10.67
C HIS A 285 -6.70 10.17 -9.54
N GLY A 286 -6.46 9.36 -8.51
CA GLY A 286 -5.62 9.74 -7.38
C GLY A 286 -6.07 11.07 -6.76
N ARG A 287 -5.13 11.96 -6.48
CA ARG A 287 -5.39 13.25 -5.85
C ARG A 287 -6.16 14.26 -6.73
N PHE A 288 -6.26 14.01 -8.04
CA PHE A 288 -6.98 14.89 -8.97
C PHE A 288 -8.49 14.60 -9.04
N ALA A 289 -8.96 13.55 -8.38
CA ALA A 289 -10.38 13.26 -8.33
C ALA A 289 -11.14 14.25 -7.45
N GLU A 290 -12.43 14.38 -7.73
CA GLU A 290 -13.41 14.89 -6.76
C GLU A 290 -14.06 13.71 -6.05
N PHE A 291 -14.10 13.74 -4.73
CA PHE A 291 -14.64 12.70 -3.87
C PHE A 291 -15.98 13.13 -3.30
N ILE A 292 -16.84 12.17 -2.98
CA ILE A 292 -18.08 12.46 -2.26
C ILE A 292 -17.72 12.69 -0.80
N GLY A 293 -17.88 13.93 -0.33
CA GLY A 293 -17.56 14.37 1.02
C GLY A 293 -18.62 14.01 2.06
N LEU A 294 -18.35 14.35 3.34
CA LEU A 294 -19.27 14.11 4.45
C LEU A 294 -20.40 15.15 4.54
N HIS A 295 -20.08 16.41 4.25
CA HIS A 295 -21.01 17.53 4.36
C HIS A 295 -21.93 17.55 3.15
N ASP A 296 -23.21 17.23 3.37
CA ASP A 296 -24.28 17.18 2.37
C ASP A 296 -23.94 16.36 1.10
N GLN A 297 -23.00 15.41 1.24
CA GLN A 297 -22.49 14.57 0.16
C GLN A 297 -21.97 15.37 -1.06
N GLN A 298 -21.50 16.60 -0.82
CA GLN A 298 -20.98 17.46 -1.88
C GLN A 298 -19.59 17.00 -2.35
N PRO A 299 -19.24 17.25 -3.62
CA PRO A 299 -17.90 16.98 -4.14
C PRO A 299 -16.82 17.74 -3.34
N VAL A 300 -15.73 17.05 -3.03
CA VAL A 300 -14.53 17.63 -2.39
C VAL A 300 -13.27 17.19 -3.09
N THR A 301 -12.27 18.07 -3.12
CA THR A 301 -10.91 17.69 -3.56
C THR A 301 -10.26 16.76 -2.53
N ALA A 302 -9.19 16.06 -2.88
CA ALA A 302 -8.42 15.28 -1.91
C ALA A 302 -7.95 16.14 -0.71
N GLN A 303 -7.58 17.41 -0.96
CA GLN A 303 -7.18 18.36 0.08
C GLN A 303 -8.37 18.72 0.98
N GLY A 304 -9.54 19.01 0.39
CA GLY A 304 -10.76 19.26 1.16
C GLY A 304 -11.20 18.03 1.96
N TRP A 305 -11.00 16.84 1.41
CA TRP A 305 -11.30 15.59 2.10
C TRP A 305 -10.40 15.36 3.32
N LEU A 306 -9.10 15.63 3.18
CA LEU A 306 -8.16 15.65 4.30
C LEU A 306 -8.56 16.70 5.35
N SER A 307 -8.96 17.91 4.93
CA SER A 307 -9.45 18.93 5.87
C SER A 307 -10.67 18.43 6.66
N GLN A 308 -11.63 17.76 6.02
CA GLN A 308 -12.78 17.16 6.72
C GLN A 308 -12.36 16.08 7.74
N LEU A 309 -11.31 15.30 7.45
CA LEU A 309 -10.73 14.36 8.41
C LEU A 309 -10.21 15.12 9.64
N GLN A 310 -9.46 16.19 9.43
CA GLN A 310 -8.87 17.02 10.49
C GLN A 310 -9.93 17.78 11.30
N GLU A 311 -11.03 18.19 10.67
CA GLU A 311 -12.16 18.86 11.35
C GLU A 311 -12.95 17.88 12.22
N ARG A 312 -13.19 16.66 11.73
CA ARG A 312 -13.92 15.63 12.48
C ARG A 312 -13.08 15.04 13.62
N HIS A 313 -11.75 15.10 13.50
CA HIS A 313 -10.85 14.37 14.38
C HIS A 313 -9.76 15.28 14.92
N ALA A 314 -9.78 15.51 16.24
CA ALA A 314 -8.75 16.28 16.91
C ALA A 314 -7.39 15.61 16.72
N ILE A 315 -6.45 16.35 16.14
CA ILE A 315 -5.04 15.95 16.05
C ILE A 315 -4.43 16.21 17.43
N ASP A 316 -4.26 15.15 18.21
CA ASP A 316 -3.87 15.21 19.63
C ASP A 316 -2.52 14.55 19.93
N THR A 317 -1.85 14.01 18.91
CA THR A 317 -0.51 13.40 19.03
C THR A 317 0.47 13.99 18.02
N VAL A 318 1.76 13.97 18.39
CA VAL A 318 2.87 14.38 17.51
C VAL A 318 2.91 13.54 16.23
N ASP A 319 2.61 12.24 16.34
CA ASP A 319 2.58 11.33 15.19
C ASP A 319 1.44 11.70 14.22
N ALA A 320 0.23 11.99 14.75
CA ALA A 320 -0.90 12.43 13.94
C ALA A 320 -0.63 13.79 13.27
N GLU A 321 -0.04 14.74 13.99
CA GLU A 321 0.31 16.05 13.44
C GLU A 321 1.31 15.94 12.29
N ARG A 322 2.37 15.15 12.49
CA ARG A 322 3.37 14.88 11.47
C ARG A 322 2.75 14.21 10.24
N ALA A 323 1.91 13.20 10.45
CA ALA A 323 1.25 12.49 9.36
C ALA A 323 0.31 13.40 8.56
N CYS A 324 -0.53 14.19 9.23
CA CYS A 324 -1.40 15.16 8.56
C CYS A 324 -0.62 16.20 7.76
N ARG A 325 0.46 16.75 8.32
CA ARG A 325 1.33 17.71 7.62
C ARG A 325 1.98 17.09 6.38
N HIS A 326 2.47 15.86 6.50
CA HIS A 326 3.06 15.16 5.35
C HIS A 326 2.02 14.77 4.30
N ALA A 327 0.78 14.44 4.71
CA ALA A 327 -0.32 14.20 3.78
C ALA A 327 -0.65 15.46 2.96
N GLN A 328 -0.67 16.64 3.59
CA GLN A 328 -0.82 17.91 2.88
C GLN A 328 0.33 18.12 1.87
N HIS A 329 1.56 17.77 2.25
CA HIS A 329 2.71 17.83 1.35
C HIS A 329 2.53 16.90 0.13
N ILE A 330 2.16 15.63 0.33
CA ILE A 330 1.88 14.67 -0.76
C ILE A 330 0.81 15.22 -1.72
N LEU A 331 -0.28 15.76 -1.19
CA LEU A 331 -1.38 16.27 -2.00
C LEU A 331 -0.99 17.51 -2.83
N GLN A 332 -0.03 18.30 -2.35
CA GLN A 332 0.50 19.47 -3.05
C GLN A 332 1.62 19.11 -4.04
N ALA A 333 2.60 18.33 -3.60
CA ALA A 333 3.81 18.01 -4.35
C ALA A 333 3.61 16.87 -5.35
N GLY A 334 2.64 15.99 -5.11
CA GLY A 334 2.37 14.79 -5.90
C GLY A 334 2.74 13.51 -5.16
N THR A 335 2.02 12.44 -5.53
CA THR A 335 2.28 11.06 -5.14
C THR A 335 3.37 10.45 -6.02
N SER A 336 3.87 9.26 -5.68
CA SER A 336 4.81 8.54 -6.54
C SER A 336 4.26 8.37 -7.97
N ALA A 337 2.98 8.04 -8.14
CA ALA A 337 2.35 7.93 -9.46
C ALA A 337 2.41 9.25 -10.25
N ASP A 338 2.20 10.39 -9.60
CA ASP A 338 2.33 11.72 -10.22
C ASP A 338 3.77 11.96 -10.70
N HIS A 339 4.76 11.67 -9.85
CA HIS A 339 6.17 11.83 -10.19
C HIS A 339 6.59 10.94 -11.36
N GLN A 340 6.15 9.68 -11.37
CA GLN A 340 6.41 8.72 -12.44
C GLN A 340 5.82 9.18 -13.78
N ARG A 341 4.55 9.62 -13.80
CA ARG A 341 3.90 10.17 -15.00
C ARG A 341 4.59 11.44 -15.49
N GLY A 342 4.90 12.36 -14.57
CA GLY A 342 5.61 13.59 -14.87
C GLY A 342 6.99 13.37 -15.48
N LEU A 343 7.78 12.44 -14.93
CA LEU A 343 9.08 12.10 -15.49
C LEU A 343 8.94 11.48 -16.89
N ARG A 344 8.03 10.52 -17.07
CA ARG A 344 7.80 9.91 -18.39
C ARG A 344 7.46 10.97 -19.45
N ALA A 345 6.56 11.89 -19.13
CA ALA A 345 6.14 12.93 -20.05
C ALA A 345 7.29 13.89 -20.42
N ARG A 346 8.09 14.31 -19.43
CA ARG A 346 9.29 15.13 -19.68
C ARG A 346 10.29 14.41 -20.56
N SER A 347 10.63 13.15 -20.24
CA SER A 347 11.56 12.36 -21.05
C SER A 347 11.10 12.23 -22.50
N LEU A 348 9.80 12.03 -22.74
CA LEU A 348 9.24 12.00 -24.10
C LEU A 348 9.35 13.35 -24.80
N ALA A 349 9.07 14.46 -24.10
CA ALA A 349 9.21 15.81 -24.63
C ALA A 349 10.68 16.15 -24.97
N ASP A 350 11.62 15.60 -24.21
CA ASP A 350 13.07 15.73 -24.43
C ASP A 350 13.60 14.78 -25.53
N GLY A 351 12.72 14.07 -26.24
CA GLY A 351 13.04 13.22 -27.39
C GLY A 351 13.39 11.77 -27.06
N ALA A 352 13.21 11.32 -25.81
CA ALA A 352 13.39 9.92 -25.47
C ALA A 352 12.30 9.05 -26.13
N THR A 353 12.64 7.82 -26.51
CA THR A 353 11.65 6.81 -26.89
C THR A 353 10.80 6.39 -25.68
N ALA A 354 9.63 5.78 -25.93
CA ALA A 354 8.77 5.27 -24.86
C ALA A 354 9.48 4.29 -23.91
N ALA A 355 10.37 3.44 -24.45
CA ALA A 355 11.15 2.49 -23.65
C ALA A 355 12.16 3.22 -22.75
N GLN A 356 12.89 4.21 -23.29
CA GLN A 356 13.85 5.02 -22.52
C GLN A 356 13.14 5.83 -21.42
N ALA A 357 11.98 6.41 -21.71
CA ALA A 357 11.20 7.16 -20.73
C ALA A 357 10.74 6.26 -19.57
N LEU A 358 10.27 5.03 -19.84
CA LEU A 358 9.90 4.07 -18.78
C LEU A 358 11.13 3.54 -18.02
N GLN A 359 12.26 3.40 -18.68
CA GLN A 359 13.51 3.06 -18.01
C GLN A 359 13.93 4.19 -17.05
N ALA A 360 13.83 5.45 -17.45
CA ALA A 360 14.12 6.59 -16.59
C ALA A 360 13.22 6.60 -15.34
N VAL A 361 11.91 6.35 -15.51
CA VAL A 361 10.97 6.18 -14.38
C VAL A 361 11.43 5.05 -13.44
N THR A 362 11.81 3.91 -14.00
CA THR A 362 12.26 2.76 -13.22
C THR A 362 13.51 3.08 -12.42
N LEU A 363 14.51 3.71 -13.05
CA LEU A 363 15.76 4.11 -12.40
C LEU A 363 15.52 5.16 -11.31
N GLN A 364 14.58 6.09 -11.50
CA GLN A 364 14.20 7.04 -10.46
C GLN A 364 13.57 6.35 -9.24
N VAL A 365 12.70 5.36 -9.44
CA VAL A 365 12.13 4.59 -8.31
C VAL A 365 13.20 3.78 -7.59
N LEU A 366 14.16 3.21 -8.31
CA LEU A 366 15.32 2.53 -7.70
C LEU A 366 16.21 3.50 -6.90
N ALA A 367 16.38 4.73 -7.38
CA ALA A 367 17.11 5.77 -6.68
C ALA A 367 16.41 6.19 -5.38
N GLN A 368 15.09 6.40 -5.41
CA GLN A 368 14.27 6.65 -4.21
C GLN A 368 14.44 5.53 -3.18
N GLY A 369 14.44 4.27 -3.63
CA GLY A 369 14.67 3.10 -2.77
C GLY A 369 16.02 3.14 -2.04
N ARG A 370 17.02 3.86 -2.55
CA ARG A 370 18.33 4.10 -1.92
C ARG A 370 18.39 5.36 -1.06
N GLY A 371 17.28 6.11 -0.95
CA GLY A 371 17.22 7.38 -0.22
C GLY A 371 17.72 8.57 -1.02
N GLU A 372 17.84 8.46 -2.35
CA GLU A 372 18.19 9.59 -3.20
C GLU A 372 16.97 10.52 -3.40
N PRO A 373 17.18 11.85 -3.39
CA PRO A 373 16.09 12.80 -3.54
C PRO A 373 15.47 12.78 -4.95
N ILE A 374 14.19 13.11 -5.03
CA ILE A 374 13.43 13.18 -6.28
C ILE A 374 13.55 14.59 -6.86
N THR A 375 13.71 14.70 -8.18
CA THR A 375 13.51 15.99 -8.85
C THR A 375 12.05 16.44 -8.70
N PRO A 376 11.77 17.63 -8.15
CA PRO A 376 10.41 18.12 -7.97
C PRO A 376 9.63 18.17 -9.29
N LEU A 377 8.31 17.98 -9.23
CA LEU A 377 7.46 18.20 -10.39
C LEU A 377 7.40 19.69 -10.71
N THR A 378 7.52 20.03 -11.99
CA THR A 378 7.19 21.38 -12.48
C THR A 378 5.68 21.57 -12.46
N ALA A 379 5.19 22.81 -12.51
CA ALA A 379 3.75 23.10 -12.62
C ALA A 379 3.10 22.36 -13.81
N ALA A 380 3.81 22.21 -14.93
CA ALA A 380 3.37 21.43 -16.08
C ALA A 380 3.32 19.93 -15.79
N GLY A 381 4.27 19.39 -15.00
CA GLY A 381 4.26 18.01 -14.54
C GLY A 381 3.13 17.70 -13.56
N LEU A 382 2.71 18.67 -12.75
CA LEU A 382 1.54 18.58 -11.85
C LEU A 382 0.20 18.66 -12.59
N ALA A 383 0.17 19.04 -13.87
CA ALA A 383 -1.05 19.20 -14.66
C ALA A 383 -1.40 17.98 -15.54
N ILE A 384 -0.56 16.94 -15.52
CA ILE A 384 -0.76 15.73 -16.34
C ILE A 384 -1.85 14.87 -15.69
N ARG A 385 -3.02 14.84 -16.31
CA ARG A 385 -4.19 14.05 -15.89
C ARG A 385 -4.16 12.61 -16.41
#